data_AF-A0A926V984-F1
#
_entry.id   AF-A0A926V984-F1
#
_cell.length_a   1.000
_cell.length_b   1.000
_cell.length_c   1.000
_cell.angle_alpha   90.00
_cell.angle_beta   90.00
_cell.angle_gamma   90.00
#
_symmetry.space_group_name_H-M   'P 1'
#
loop_
_entity.id
_entity.type
_entity.pdbx_description
1 polymer ?
#
loop_
_entity_poly.entity_id
_entity_poly.type
_entity_poly.pdbx_seq_one_letter_code
_entity_poly.pdbx_strand_id
1 'polypeptide(L)'
;MTSIQRILKNNLGQQLCAFSLGLAGAVAMQPIFSVQADALSFPLQATSSVTVGNSTGDLHASDSKTQQLPGRLSQAKSDKKTASTRHSANPQPAPAMQIRVRIAHHPSQFEIATSTAATVSTFNGSQEGTMQPMSRYVAQVNTQGIQLGPMQLQNGVMIDPGADGFVFVNGLWYRGRLSLVYADGELLAVNLIDLEQYLYSVVGSEMPASWHPDALRAQAIAARSYALIHISRPASTWFDLGNNERWQAYNGVESEANSTYAAVSDTSAQVLTYDGQILEALYASTQAITDEAHDGFGMSQYGAEELARQGHNYQQILANYYPGAMLARLRS
;
A
#
# COMPACT_ATOMS: atom_id res chain seq x y z
N MET A 1 -7.27 -29.10 -9.61
CA MET A 1 -6.61 -27.82 -9.93
C MET A 1 -6.58 -27.00 -8.66
N THR A 2 -5.39 -26.65 -8.17
CA THR A 2 -5.21 -25.75 -7.02
C THR A 2 -5.80 -24.37 -7.35
N SER A 3 -6.36 -23.68 -6.35
CA SER A 3 -7.05 -22.39 -6.52
C SER A 3 -6.19 -21.33 -7.24
N ILE A 4 -4.86 -21.39 -7.09
CA ILE A 4 -3.90 -20.52 -7.80
C ILE A 4 -3.92 -20.73 -9.32
N GLN A 5 -4.09 -21.98 -9.80
CA GLN A 5 -4.22 -22.24 -11.23
C GLN A 5 -5.51 -21.66 -11.83
N ARG A 6 -6.52 -21.34 -11.01
CA ARG A 6 -7.78 -20.73 -11.47
C ARG A 6 -7.62 -19.21 -11.68
N ILE A 7 -6.89 -18.52 -10.81
CA ILE A 7 -6.52 -17.09 -10.98
C ILE A 7 -5.62 -16.92 -12.21
N LEU A 8 -4.64 -17.80 -12.39
CA LEU A 8 -3.82 -17.84 -13.60
C LEU A 8 -4.63 -18.17 -14.87
N LYS A 9 -5.67 -19.01 -14.77
CA LYS A 9 -6.57 -19.29 -15.90
C LYS A 9 -7.51 -18.13 -16.24
N ASN A 10 -7.97 -17.36 -15.26
CA ASN A 10 -8.65 -16.09 -15.55
C ASN A 10 -7.69 -15.09 -16.22
N ASN A 11 -6.40 -15.11 -15.85
CA ASN A 11 -5.34 -14.37 -16.54
C ASN A 11 -5.08 -14.86 -17.99
N LEU A 12 -5.07 -16.17 -18.27
CA LEU A 12 -4.89 -16.71 -19.63
C LEU A 12 -6.16 -16.65 -20.50
N GLY A 13 -7.34 -16.80 -19.90
CA GLY A 13 -8.63 -16.79 -20.61
C GLY A 13 -8.97 -15.42 -21.19
N GLN A 14 -8.57 -14.33 -20.54
CA GLN A 14 -8.73 -12.98 -21.06
C GLN A 14 -7.69 -12.61 -22.13
N GLN A 15 -6.50 -13.21 -22.14
CA GLN A 15 -5.52 -13.05 -23.23
C GLN A 15 -6.04 -13.60 -24.57
N LEU A 16 -6.84 -14.68 -24.54
CA LEU A 16 -7.41 -15.26 -25.76
C LEU A 16 -8.61 -14.47 -26.31
N CYS A 17 -9.43 -13.86 -25.46
CA CYS A 17 -10.53 -12.99 -25.92
C CYS A 17 -10.04 -11.69 -26.57
N ALA A 18 -8.87 -11.17 -26.17
CA ALA A 18 -8.28 -9.98 -26.79
C ALA A 18 -7.65 -10.26 -28.17
N PHE A 19 -7.47 -11.52 -28.56
CA PHE A 19 -6.87 -11.91 -29.85
C PHE A 19 -7.87 -12.09 -31.00
N SER A 20 -9.19 -12.07 -30.72
CA SER A 20 -10.23 -12.38 -31.72
C SER A 20 -10.98 -11.18 -32.31
N LEU A 21 -10.53 -9.93 -32.09
CA LEU A 21 -11.04 -8.75 -32.80
C LEU A 21 -9.85 -7.96 -33.38
N GLY A 22 -9.53 -8.24 -34.65
CA GLY A 22 -8.40 -7.62 -35.34
C GLY A 22 -8.63 -6.17 -35.75
N LEU A 23 -7.58 -5.35 -35.70
CA LEU A 23 -6.81 -4.94 -36.88
C LEU A 23 -5.49 -4.24 -36.47
N ALA A 24 -4.38 -4.75 -37.03
CA ALA A 24 -3.08 -4.16 -37.33
C ALA A 24 -2.51 -3.02 -36.45
N GLY A 25 -1.44 -3.33 -35.69
CA GLY A 25 -0.53 -2.35 -35.10
C GLY A 25 0.21 -2.83 -33.85
N ALA A 26 0.74 -4.06 -33.84
CA ALA A 26 1.42 -4.61 -32.67
C ALA A 26 2.83 -4.01 -32.50
N VAL A 27 2.98 -3.05 -31.59
CA VAL A 27 4.27 -2.80 -30.94
C VAL A 27 4.38 -3.84 -29.82
N ALA A 28 5.35 -4.75 -29.93
CA ALA A 28 5.66 -5.71 -28.87
C ALA A 28 6.15 -4.92 -27.63
N MET A 29 5.33 -4.87 -26.57
CA MET A 29 5.80 -4.42 -25.25
C MET A 29 6.73 -5.49 -24.69
N GLN A 30 8.01 -5.17 -24.59
CA GLN A 30 8.96 -5.94 -23.80
C GLN A 30 8.73 -5.68 -22.30
N PRO A 31 9.03 -6.66 -21.42
CA PRO A 31 8.88 -6.45 -19.98
C PRO A 31 9.80 -5.31 -19.53
N ILE A 32 9.24 -4.34 -18.81
CA ILE A 32 9.96 -3.13 -18.39
C ILE A 32 10.96 -3.43 -17.25
N PHE A 33 10.88 -4.60 -16.58
CA PHE A 33 11.75 -4.95 -15.47
C PHE A 33 12.13 -6.44 -15.43
N SER A 34 13.35 -6.71 -14.97
CA SER A 34 13.80 -8.06 -14.62
C SER A 34 13.52 -8.32 -13.14
N VAL A 35 12.60 -9.24 -12.85
CA VAL A 35 12.40 -9.78 -11.49
C VAL A 35 13.43 -10.89 -11.29
N GLN A 36 14.35 -10.74 -10.34
CA GLN A 36 15.22 -11.83 -9.93
C GLN A 36 14.68 -12.40 -8.61
N ALA A 37 14.20 -13.63 -8.65
CA ALA A 37 13.85 -14.39 -7.46
C ALA A 37 15.15 -14.79 -6.75
N ASP A 38 15.57 -14.03 -5.75
CA ASP A 38 16.49 -14.58 -4.75
C ASP A 38 15.66 -15.56 -3.92
N ALA A 39 15.70 -16.84 -4.31
CA ALA A 39 15.00 -17.91 -3.64
C ALA A 39 15.52 -18.07 -2.20
N LEU A 40 14.95 -17.30 -1.27
CA LEU A 40 15.00 -17.63 0.15
C LEU A 40 14.09 -18.85 0.34
N SER A 41 14.65 -20.02 0.05
CA SER A 41 14.01 -21.31 0.22
C SER A 41 13.63 -21.49 1.69
N PHE A 42 12.35 -21.73 1.99
CA PHE A 42 11.88 -21.97 3.34
C PHE A 42 12.23 -23.41 3.79
N PRO A 43 12.97 -23.62 4.90
CA PRO A 43 12.97 -24.91 5.56
C PRO A 43 11.66 -25.07 6.37
N LEU A 44 10.82 -26.01 5.97
CA LEU A 44 9.69 -26.48 6.77
C LEU A 44 10.23 -27.15 8.04
N GLN A 45 10.01 -26.54 9.22
CA GLN A 45 10.05 -27.29 10.48
C GLN A 45 8.62 -27.67 10.86
N ALA A 46 8.43 -28.97 11.11
CA ALA A 46 7.15 -29.61 11.37
C ALA A 46 6.45 -29.03 12.61
N THR A 47 5.15 -28.81 12.47
CA THR A 47 4.23 -28.40 13.53
C THR A 47 4.06 -29.51 14.57
N SER A 48 4.34 -29.24 15.83
CA SER A 48 3.83 -30.03 16.96
C SER A 48 2.42 -29.53 17.31
N SER A 49 1.43 -30.40 17.11
CA SER A 49 0.03 -30.20 17.47
C SER A 49 -0.14 -30.03 18.98
N VAL A 50 -0.72 -28.93 19.43
CA VAL A 50 -1.21 -28.76 20.81
C VAL A 50 -2.73 -28.77 20.81
N THR A 51 -3.29 -29.74 21.52
CA THR A 51 -4.72 -29.92 21.75
C THR A 51 -5.23 -28.87 22.73
N VAL A 52 -6.29 -28.14 22.34
CA VAL A 52 -6.99 -27.17 23.20
C VAL A 52 -7.84 -27.93 24.22
N GLY A 53 -7.48 -27.80 25.49
CA GLY A 53 -8.29 -28.24 26.64
C GLY A 53 -9.17 -27.09 27.14
N ASN A 54 -10.48 -27.32 27.13
CA ASN A 54 -11.50 -26.40 27.59
C ASN A 54 -11.64 -26.49 29.13
N SER A 55 -11.57 -25.38 29.88
CA SER A 55 -12.08 -25.34 31.26
C SER A 55 -12.62 -23.97 31.63
N THR A 56 -13.94 -23.95 31.85
CA THR A 56 -14.74 -22.94 32.55
C THR A 56 -14.34 -22.79 34.01
N GLY A 57 -14.33 -21.57 34.55
CA GLY A 57 -14.18 -21.31 35.98
C GLY A 57 -14.33 -19.83 36.32
N ASP A 58 -15.45 -19.49 36.96
CA ASP A 58 -15.90 -18.16 37.39
C ASP A 58 -15.31 -17.73 38.75
N LEU A 59 -15.22 -16.39 38.94
CA LEU A 59 -15.30 -15.58 40.18
C LEU A 59 -14.25 -15.76 41.32
N HIS A 60 -13.53 -14.67 41.68
CA HIS A 60 -13.76 -13.81 42.87
C HIS A 60 -12.57 -12.88 43.17
N ALA A 61 -12.88 -11.64 43.58
CA ALA A 61 -11.94 -10.61 44.03
C ALA A 61 -11.33 -10.87 45.43
N SER A 62 -10.10 -10.38 45.69
CA SER A 62 -9.73 -9.73 46.96
C SER A 62 -8.37 -9.01 46.93
N ASP A 63 -8.44 -7.77 47.41
CA ASP A 63 -7.49 -6.83 47.98
C ASP A 63 -6.03 -7.21 48.36
N SER A 64 -5.15 -6.23 48.04
CA SER A 64 -4.29 -5.45 48.95
C SER A 64 -2.76 -5.63 49.03
N LYS A 65 -2.12 -4.43 48.95
CA LYS A 65 -0.91 -3.92 49.62
C LYS A 65 0.50 -4.15 49.03
N THR A 66 1.00 -3.05 48.46
CA THR A 66 2.22 -2.29 48.83
C THR A 66 3.60 -2.97 48.70
N GLN A 67 4.48 -2.41 47.86
CA GLN A 67 5.74 -1.77 48.32
C GLN A 67 6.54 -1.11 47.18
N GLN A 68 7.10 0.05 47.54
CA GLN A 68 7.88 0.99 46.73
C GLN A 68 9.25 0.45 46.30
N LEU A 69 9.67 0.83 45.08
CA LEU A 69 11.06 0.82 44.62
C LEU A 69 11.83 2.03 45.16
N PRO A 70 13.10 1.88 45.59
CA PRO A 70 14.05 2.98 45.55
C PRO A 70 14.98 2.86 44.34
N GLY A 71 15.23 4.00 43.69
CA GLY A 71 16.23 4.12 42.63
C GLY A 71 17.66 4.08 43.17
N ARG A 72 18.61 3.70 42.31
CA ARG A 72 19.99 4.19 42.39
C ARG A 72 20.69 4.08 41.04
N LEU A 73 21.28 5.19 40.63
CA LEU A 73 22.28 5.29 39.57
C LEU A 73 23.57 4.56 39.97
N SER A 74 24.17 3.83 39.04
CA SER A 74 25.62 3.66 38.96
C SER A 74 26.07 3.33 37.53
N GLN A 75 27.00 4.14 37.02
CA GLN A 75 27.83 3.85 35.86
C GLN A 75 28.95 2.88 36.26
N ALA A 76 29.35 1.97 35.36
CA ALA A 76 30.74 1.85 34.86
C ALA A 76 31.03 0.53 34.11
N LYS A 77 31.68 0.71 32.95
CA LYS A 77 32.73 -0.11 32.31
C LYS A 77 32.38 -1.42 31.57
N SER A 78 32.42 -1.28 30.23
CA SER A 78 33.28 -2.00 29.28
C SER A 78 33.72 -3.43 29.63
N ASP A 79 33.20 -4.40 28.87
CA ASP A 79 33.97 -5.57 28.44
C ASP A 79 33.66 -5.94 26.99
N LYS A 80 34.71 -5.94 26.17
CA LYS A 80 34.73 -6.38 24.76
C LYS A 80 34.70 -7.90 24.74
N LYS A 81 33.69 -8.51 24.09
CA LYS A 81 33.79 -9.88 23.60
C LYS A 81 33.19 -9.97 22.20
N THR A 82 34.10 -10.14 21.24
CA THR A 82 33.88 -10.42 19.82
C THR A 82 33.02 -11.66 19.59
N ALA A 83 31.95 -11.54 18.79
CA ALA A 83 31.35 -12.65 18.05
C ALA A 83 30.51 -12.16 16.84
N SER A 84 31.01 -12.49 15.65
CA SER A 84 30.29 -12.74 14.39
C SER A 84 29.40 -11.64 13.81
N THR A 85 30.00 -10.79 12.98
CA THR A 85 29.35 -9.94 11.99
C THR A 85 28.61 -10.80 10.95
N ARG A 86 27.29 -10.99 11.14
CA ARG A 86 26.40 -11.30 10.01
C ARG A 86 26.39 -10.07 9.11
N HIS A 87 26.65 -10.29 7.82
CA HIS A 87 26.49 -9.30 6.76
C HIS A 87 25.11 -8.63 6.87
N SER A 88 25.10 -7.38 7.33
CA SER A 88 23.98 -6.48 7.13
C SER A 88 23.98 -6.15 5.64
N ALA A 89 23.07 -6.78 4.88
CA ALA A 89 22.79 -6.36 3.52
C ALA A 89 22.23 -4.93 3.61
N ASN A 90 22.98 -3.97 3.10
CA ASN A 90 22.54 -2.59 2.97
C ASN A 90 21.19 -2.58 2.21
N PRO A 91 20.10 -2.00 2.75
CA PRO A 91 18.84 -1.97 2.02
C PRO A 91 19.03 -1.15 0.75
N GLN A 92 19.00 -1.81 -0.40
CA GLN A 92 19.02 -1.15 -1.70
C GLN A 92 17.74 -0.30 -1.81
N PRO A 93 17.83 0.99 -2.19
CA PRO A 93 16.64 1.83 -2.33
C PRO A 93 15.69 1.23 -3.37
N ALA A 94 14.39 1.25 -3.07
CA ALA A 94 13.36 0.84 -4.01
C ALA A 94 13.44 1.69 -5.31
N PRO A 95 13.11 1.11 -6.47
CA PRO A 95 12.98 1.90 -7.69
C PRO A 95 11.91 2.98 -7.51
N ALA A 96 12.18 4.20 -8.00
CA ALA A 96 11.26 5.33 -7.94
C ALA A 96 10.06 5.08 -8.85
N MET A 97 9.04 4.41 -8.32
CA MET A 97 7.77 4.15 -8.99
C MET A 97 6.70 5.08 -8.44
N GLN A 98 5.92 5.67 -9.34
CA GLN A 98 4.75 6.45 -8.96
C GLN A 98 3.47 5.63 -9.15
N ILE A 99 2.50 5.88 -8.28
CA ILE A 99 1.14 5.39 -8.39
C ILE A 99 0.17 6.57 -8.51
N ARG A 100 -0.89 6.38 -9.29
CA ARG A 100 -1.95 7.35 -9.55
C ARG A 100 -3.24 6.85 -8.93
N VAL A 101 -3.67 7.48 -7.84
CA VAL A 101 -4.84 7.05 -7.06
C VAL A 101 -5.97 8.03 -7.24
N ARG A 102 -7.13 7.58 -7.74
CA ARG A 102 -8.34 8.41 -7.69
C ARG A 102 -8.80 8.51 -6.23
N ILE A 103 -8.73 9.72 -5.66
CA ILE A 103 -8.97 9.94 -4.23
C ILE A 103 -10.34 10.52 -3.90
N ALA A 104 -11.16 10.79 -4.91
CA ALA A 104 -12.51 11.25 -4.70
C ALA A 104 -13.47 10.79 -5.82
N HIS A 105 -14.67 10.41 -5.41
CA HIS A 105 -15.69 9.80 -6.26
C HIS A 105 -16.96 10.67 -6.28
N HIS A 106 -17.37 11.08 -7.48
CA HIS A 106 -18.66 11.72 -7.78
C HIS A 106 -19.05 13.04 -7.09
N PRO A 107 -18.17 13.93 -6.58
CA PRO A 107 -18.65 15.26 -6.24
C PRO A 107 -18.61 16.16 -7.48
N SER A 108 -19.62 17.00 -7.64
CA SER A 108 -19.65 18.07 -8.65
C SER A 108 -18.57 19.13 -8.43
N GLN A 109 -17.94 19.12 -7.25
CA GLN A 109 -16.87 20.02 -6.87
C GLN A 109 -15.93 19.37 -5.84
N PHE A 110 -14.65 19.74 -5.84
CA PHE A 110 -13.69 19.36 -4.80
C PHE A 110 -13.26 20.56 -3.98
N GLU A 111 -13.13 20.37 -2.66
CA GLU A 111 -12.33 21.28 -1.85
C GLU A 111 -10.86 20.89 -1.98
N ILE A 112 -10.02 21.83 -2.39
CA ILE A 112 -8.59 21.63 -2.57
C ILE A 112 -7.82 22.70 -1.79
N ALA A 113 -6.77 22.30 -1.08
CA ALA A 113 -5.78 23.22 -0.51
C ALA A 113 -4.38 22.61 -0.61
N THR A 114 -3.34 23.39 -0.35
CA THR A 114 -1.96 22.88 -0.28
C THR A 114 -1.30 23.37 1.00
N SER A 115 -0.43 22.57 1.61
CA SER A 115 0.21 22.95 2.88
C SER A 115 1.29 24.03 2.69
N THR A 116 1.85 24.07 1.48
CA THR A 116 2.88 24.97 0.99
C THR A 116 2.36 25.72 -0.23
N ALA A 117 3.13 26.70 -0.71
CA ALA A 117 2.82 27.36 -1.96
C ALA A 117 2.93 26.33 -3.09
N ALA A 118 1.89 26.21 -3.92
CA ALA A 118 1.85 25.21 -4.97
C ALA A 118 1.83 25.87 -6.35
N THR A 119 2.47 25.21 -7.30
CA THR A 119 2.36 25.57 -8.72
C THR A 119 1.19 24.83 -9.34
N VAL A 120 0.45 25.53 -10.20
CA VAL A 120 -0.61 24.93 -11.03
C VAL A 120 -0.14 25.00 -12.47
N SER A 121 0.00 23.85 -13.12
CA SER A 121 0.52 23.76 -14.48
C SER A 121 -0.27 22.77 -15.31
N THR A 122 -0.36 22.96 -16.62
CA THR A 122 -0.86 21.92 -17.53
C THR A 122 0.11 20.73 -17.56
N PHE A 123 -0.33 19.59 -18.08
CA PHE A 123 0.51 18.39 -18.18
C PHE A 123 1.72 18.53 -19.10
N ASN A 124 1.79 19.57 -19.94
CA ASN A 124 2.97 19.88 -20.75
C ASN A 124 3.97 20.82 -20.06
N GLY A 125 3.67 21.26 -18.84
CA GLY A 125 4.53 22.13 -18.03
C GLY A 125 4.25 23.63 -18.13
N SER A 126 3.29 24.09 -18.95
CA SER A 126 2.87 25.49 -18.95
C SER A 126 2.23 25.85 -17.61
N GLN A 127 2.77 26.86 -16.91
CA GLN A 127 2.25 27.32 -15.63
C GLN A 127 0.98 28.17 -15.82
N GLU A 128 -0.11 27.74 -15.23
CA GLU A 128 -1.43 28.41 -15.27
C GLU A 128 -1.63 29.33 -14.05
N GLY A 129 -0.92 29.06 -12.95
CA GLY A 129 -1.01 29.88 -11.75
C GLY A 129 -0.28 29.31 -10.54
N THR A 130 -0.64 29.83 -9.37
CA THR A 130 -0.13 29.38 -8.07
C THR A 130 -1.25 29.34 -7.04
N MET A 131 -1.16 28.41 -6.10
CA MET A 131 -2.02 28.38 -4.92
C MET A 131 -1.27 28.89 -3.69
N GLN A 132 -1.95 29.68 -2.89
CA GLN A 132 -1.42 30.15 -1.61
C GLN A 132 -1.45 29.01 -0.58
N PRO A 133 -0.40 28.86 0.26
CA PRO A 133 -0.40 27.87 1.33
C PRO A 133 -1.63 28.02 2.24
N MET A 134 -2.17 26.88 2.67
CA MET A 134 -3.29 26.76 3.61
C MET A 134 -4.57 27.49 3.18
N SER A 135 -4.66 27.91 1.91
CA SER A 135 -5.84 28.57 1.36
C SER A 135 -6.73 27.56 0.65
N ARG A 136 -8.04 27.66 0.89
CA ARG A 136 -9.05 26.77 0.32
C ARG A 136 -9.45 27.24 -1.07
N TYR A 137 -9.38 26.34 -2.04
CA TYR A 137 -9.86 26.50 -3.41
C TYR A 137 -10.98 25.49 -3.67
N VAL A 138 -12.00 25.90 -4.41
CA VAL A 138 -13.04 24.99 -4.90
C VAL A 138 -12.76 24.69 -6.36
N ALA A 139 -12.60 23.42 -6.69
CA ALA A 139 -12.52 22.93 -8.06
C ALA A 139 -13.91 22.52 -8.52
N GLN A 140 -14.37 23.02 -9.66
CA GLN A 140 -15.67 22.70 -10.26
C GLN A 140 -15.58 22.75 -11.78
N VAL A 141 -16.56 22.18 -12.48
CA VAL A 141 -16.61 22.19 -13.96
C VAL A 141 -17.64 23.21 -14.43
N ASN A 142 -17.27 24.01 -15.44
CA ASN A 142 -18.17 24.93 -16.12
C ASN A 142 -18.01 24.79 -17.65
N THR A 143 -18.68 25.67 -18.41
CA THR A 143 -18.66 25.64 -19.89
C THR A 143 -17.29 25.92 -20.51
N GLN A 144 -16.33 26.43 -19.74
CA GLN A 144 -14.98 26.78 -20.17
C GLN A 144 -13.91 25.80 -19.63
N GLY A 145 -14.33 24.67 -19.04
CA GLY A 145 -13.44 23.65 -18.48
C GLY A 145 -13.49 23.58 -16.96
N ILE A 146 -12.32 23.51 -16.32
CA ILE A 146 -12.19 23.40 -14.87
C ILE A 146 -11.98 24.80 -14.28
N GLN A 147 -12.81 25.18 -13.32
CA GLN A 147 -12.59 26.36 -12.49
C GLN A 147 -11.98 25.93 -11.15
N LEU A 148 -10.78 26.42 -10.83
CA LEU A 148 -10.10 26.19 -9.56
C LEU A 148 -9.96 27.52 -8.80
N GLY A 149 -10.93 27.83 -7.94
CA GLY A 149 -11.05 29.15 -7.33
C GLY A 149 -11.06 30.27 -8.39
N PRO A 150 -10.08 31.19 -8.42
CA PRO A 150 -10.01 32.25 -9.41
C PRO A 150 -9.45 31.79 -10.78
N MET A 151 -8.87 30.59 -10.88
CA MET A 151 -8.23 30.10 -12.10
C MET A 151 -9.28 29.43 -13.02
N GLN A 152 -9.31 29.83 -14.29
CA GLN A 152 -10.08 29.15 -15.34
C GLN A 152 -9.14 28.32 -16.21
N LEU A 153 -9.30 27.01 -16.19
CA LEU A 153 -8.38 26.04 -16.77
C LEU A 153 -9.10 25.30 -17.91
N GLN A 154 -8.59 25.42 -19.13
CA GLN A 154 -9.18 24.78 -20.31
C GLN A 154 -8.89 23.27 -20.37
N ASN A 155 -7.77 22.85 -19.77
CA ASN A 155 -7.28 21.49 -19.77
C ASN A 155 -7.10 20.98 -18.33
N GLY A 156 -6.87 19.69 -18.19
CA GLY A 156 -6.42 19.12 -16.93
C GLY A 156 -5.07 19.72 -16.49
N VAL A 157 -4.88 19.80 -15.18
CA VAL A 157 -3.70 20.41 -14.56
C VAL A 157 -3.06 19.50 -13.51
N MET A 158 -1.78 19.74 -13.27
CA MET A 158 -1.02 19.26 -12.12
C MET A 158 -0.89 20.39 -11.10
N ILE A 159 -1.20 20.07 -9.85
CA ILE A 159 -0.99 20.90 -8.68
C ILE A 159 0.18 20.29 -7.91
N ASP A 160 1.28 21.02 -7.84
CA ASP A 160 2.53 20.57 -7.23
C ASP A 160 2.87 21.44 -6.01
N PRO A 161 2.73 20.92 -4.77
CA PRO A 161 3.05 21.65 -3.56
C PRO A 161 4.55 21.65 -3.24
N GLY A 162 5.39 21.07 -4.10
CA GLY A 162 6.82 20.89 -3.85
C GLY A 162 7.13 19.66 -2.98
N ALA A 163 8.42 19.38 -2.79
CA ALA A 163 8.90 18.11 -2.25
C ALA A 163 8.35 17.75 -0.85
N ASP A 164 8.17 18.74 0.02
CA ASP A 164 7.69 18.56 1.40
C ASP A 164 6.22 19.00 1.57
N GLY A 165 5.55 19.30 0.46
CA GLY A 165 4.17 19.79 0.45
C GLY A 165 3.14 18.66 0.46
N PHE A 166 1.95 18.98 0.97
CA PHE A 166 0.78 18.11 0.95
C PHE A 166 -0.33 18.76 0.14
N VAL A 167 -1.15 17.94 -0.52
CA VAL A 167 -2.40 18.35 -1.16
C VAL A 167 -3.56 17.91 -0.29
N PHE A 168 -4.47 18.82 0.01
CA PHE A 168 -5.71 18.52 0.72
C PHE A 168 -6.82 18.31 -0.29
N VAL A 169 -7.61 17.25 -0.14
CA VAL A 169 -8.83 17.03 -0.92
C VAL A 169 -9.94 16.52 -0.02
N ASN A 170 -11.05 17.25 0.04
CA ASN A 170 -12.29 16.84 0.72
C ASN A 170 -12.13 16.33 2.17
N GLY A 171 -11.27 16.95 2.98
CA GLY A 171 -11.12 16.61 4.40
C GLY A 171 -9.84 15.88 4.77
N LEU A 172 -9.08 15.39 3.79
CA LEU A 172 -7.87 14.60 4.01
C LEU A 172 -6.66 15.23 3.32
N TRP A 173 -5.50 15.11 3.96
CA TRP A 173 -4.20 15.51 3.42
C TRP A 173 -3.50 14.34 2.76
N TYR A 174 -2.90 14.56 1.60
CA TYR A 174 -2.18 13.55 0.83
C TYR A 174 -0.78 14.06 0.50
N ARG A 175 0.19 13.14 0.52
CA ARG A 175 1.54 13.38 -0.02
C ARG A 175 1.51 13.47 -1.55
N GLY A 176 2.58 13.98 -2.12
CA GLY A 176 2.75 14.04 -3.57
C GLY A 176 1.94 15.15 -4.22
N ARG A 177 1.58 14.94 -5.48
CA ARG A 177 0.94 15.96 -6.33
C ARG A 177 -0.51 15.60 -6.61
N LEU A 178 -1.29 16.57 -7.06
CA LEU A 178 -2.68 16.36 -7.44
C LEU A 178 -2.87 16.67 -8.92
N SER A 179 -3.31 15.66 -9.67
CA SER A 179 -3.86 15.85 -11.01
C SER A 179 -5.35 16.10 -10.93
N LEU A 180 -5.79 17.21 -11.51
CA LEU A 180 -7.18 17.59 -11.62
C LEU A 180 -7.58 17.54 -13.09
N VAL A 181 -8.49 16.64 -13.44
CA VAL A 181 -8.86 16.34 -14.84
C VAL A 181 -10.37 16.32 -14.99
N TYR A 182 -10.90 16.85 -16.09
CA TYR A 182 -12.27 16.61 -16.49
C TYR A 182 -12.30 15.60 -17.63
N ALA A 183 -12.82 14.40 -17.36
CA ALA A 183 -12.86 13.30 -18.33
C ALA A 183 -14.15 12.49 -18.14
N ASP A 184 -14.71 11.99 -19.24
CA ASP A 184 -15.91 11.14 -19.24
C ASP A 184 -17.11 11.75 -18.50
N GLY A 185 -17.23 13.09 -18.55
CA GLY A 185 -18.29 13.83 -17.87
C GLY A 185 -18.08 14.03 -16.37
N GLU A 186 -16.97 13.57 -15.81
CA GLU A 186 -16.64 13.67 -14.38
C GLU A 186 -15.38 14.53 -14.13
N LEU A 187 -15.41 15.31 -13.05
CA LEU A 187 -14.20 15.91 -12.50
C LEU A 187 -13.49 14.84 -11.66
N LEU A 188 -12.22 14.62 -11.93
CA LEU A 188 -11.36 13.63 -11.30
C LEU A 188 -10.27 14.34 -10.49
N ALA A 189 -10.14 13.95 -9.23
CA ALA A 189 -9.01 14.27 -8.37
C ALA A 189 -8.14 13.01 -8.24
N VAL A 190 -6.96 13.03 -8.84
CA VAL A 190 -6.03 11.90 -8.88
C VAL A 190 -4.75 12.30 -8.16
N ASN A 191 -4.42 11.61 -7.07
CA ASN A 191 -3.16 11.80 -6.37
C ASN A 191 -2.03 11.05 -7.06
N LEU A 192 -0.91 11.72 -7.29
CA LEU A 192 0.31 11.15 -7.86
C LEU A 192 1.40 11.17 -6.80
N ILE A 193 1.85 9.99 -6.42
CA ILE A 193 2.71 9.79 -5.24
C ILE A 193 3.71 8.65 -5.50
N ASP A 194 4.86 8.72 -4.83
CA ASP A 194 5.79 7.59 -4.75
C ASP A 194 5.13 6.36 -4.12
N LEU A 195 5.38 5.18 -4.68
CA LEU A 195 4.75 3.93 -4.27
C LEU A 195 5.04 3.59 -2.80
N GLU A 196 6.26 3.81 -2.31
CA GLU A 196 6.58 3.51 -0.90
C GLU A 196 5.87 4.50 0.03
N GLN A 197 5.77 5.78 -0.36
CA GLN A 197 5.01 6.78 0.40
C GLN A 197 3.51 6.48 0.42
N TYR A 198 2.95 6.00 -0.68
CA TYR A 198 1.56 5.52 -0.75
C TYR A 198 1.28 4.43 0.28
N LEU A 199 2.22 3.48 0.43
CA LEU A 199 2.06 2.36 1.35
C LEU A 199 2.05 2.78 2.83
N TYR A 200 2.63 3.92 3.20
CA TYR A 200 2.51 4.43 4.58
C TYR A 200 1.04 4.62 4.97
N SER A 201 0.25 5.23 4.08
CA SER A 201 -1.17 5.46 4.28
C SER A 201 -1.98 4.17 4.15
N VAL A 202 -1.70 3.34 3.14
CA VAL A 202 -2.46 2.08 2.95
C VAL A 202 -2.32 1.17 4.16
N VAL A 203 -1.09 0.92 4.64
CA VAL A 203 -0.89 0.01 5.77
C VAL A 203 -1.63 0.51 7.01
N GLY A 204 -1.61 1.82 7.29
CA GLY A 204 -2.30 2.39 8.44
C GLY A 204 -3.82 2.58 8.25
N SER A 205 -4.29 2.61 7.01
CA SER A 205 -5.72 2.60 6.68
C SER A 205 -6.33 1.21 6.83
N GLU A 206 -5.53 0.17 6.58
CA GLU A 206 -5.93 -1.24 6.55
C GLU A 206 -5.74 -1.93 7.91
N MET A 207 -4.67 -1.60 8.63
CA MET A 207 -4.34 -2.22 9.92
C MET A 207 -4.14 -1.16 11.00
N PRO A 208 -4.64 -1.39 12.23
CA PRO A 208 -4.31 -0.56 13.37
C PRO A 208 -2.79 -0.44 13.57
N ALA A 209 -2.28 0.79 13.66
CA ALA A 209 -0.85 1.06 13.79
C ALA A 209 -0.18 0.44 15.04
N SER A 210 -0.97 0.01 16.03
CA SER A 210 -0.52 -0.66 17.26
C SER A 210 -0.35 -2.18 17.11
N TRP A 211 -0.74 -2.76 15.98
CA TRP A 211 -0.57 -4.18 15.70
C TRP A 211 0.89 -4.57 15.57
N HIS A 212 1.13 -5.88 15.66
CA HIS A 212 2.45 -6.44 15.68
C HIS A 212 3.26 -6.03 14.43
N PRO A 213 4.53 -5.63 14.58
CA PRO A 213 5.34 -5.17 13.44
C PRO A 213 5.40 -6.16 12.28
N ASP A 214 5.45 -7.46 12.55
CA ASP A 214 5.46 -8.48 11.49
C ASP A 214 4.12 -8.61 10.74
N ALA A 215 2.98 -8.32 11.38
CA ALA A 215 1.70 -8.24 10.68
C ALA A 215 1.68 -7.02 9.75
N LEU A 216 2.15 -5.86 10.23
CA LEU A 216 2.27 -4.65 9.40
C LEU A 216 3.24 -4.83 8.22
N ARG A 217 4.37 -5.53 8.42
CA ARG A 217 5.32 -5.88 7.35
C ARG A 217 4.69 -6.81 6.31
N ALA A 218 3.92 -7.81 6.74
CA ALA A 218 3.19 -8.69 5.83
C ALA A 218 2.18 -7.89 4.99
N GLN A 219 1.43 -6.97 5.63
CA GLN A 219 0.52 -6.06 4.94
C GLN A 219 1.23 -5.17 3.94
N ALA A 220 2.38 -4.58 4.29
CA ALA A 220 3.15 -3.74 3.39
C ALA A 220 3.55 -4.48 2.10
N ILE A 221 4.00 -5.73 2.21
CA ILE A 221 4.39 -6.55 1.05
C ILE A 221 3.17 -6.93 0.21
N ALA A 222 2.07 -7.36 0.84
CA ALA A 222 0.84 -7.69 0.13
C ALA A 222 0.28 -6.47 -0.62
N ALA A 223 0.17 -5.33 0.08
CA ALA A 223 -0.31 -4.08 -0.49
C ALA A 223 0.57 -3.57 -1.64
N ARG A 224 1.91 -3.67 -1.52
CA ARG A 224 2.84 -3.31 -2.61
C ARG A 224 2.62 -4.18 -3.85
N SER A 225 2.44 -5.48 -3.65
CA SER A 225 2.23 -6.43 -4.75
C SER A 225 0.92 -6.15 -5.48
N TYR A 226 -0.15 -5.88 -4.73
CA TYR A 226 -1.44 -5.45 -5.28
C TYR A 226 -1.33 -4.14 -6.07
N ALA A 227 -0.70 -3.12 -5.50
CA ALA A 227 -0.51 -1.81 -6.14
C ALA A 227 0.25 -1.93 -7.47
N LEU A 228 1.28 -2.78 -7.54
CA LEU A 228 2.07 -2.99 -8.76
C LEU A 228 1.29 -3.65 -9.89
N ILE A 229 0.38 -4.58 -9.56
CA ILE A 229 -0.53 -5.15 -10.56
C ILE A 229 -1.38 -4.05 -11.18
N HIS A 230 -1.88 -3.12 -10.37
CA HIS A 230 -2.73 -2.02 -10.83
C HIS A 230 -1.96 -0.92 -11.57
N ILE A 231 -0.68 -0.68 -11.23
CA ILE A 231 0.20 0.14 -12.07
C ILE A 231 0.40 -0.52 -13.44
N SER A 232 0.56 -1.85 -13.49
CA SER A 232 0.74 -2.59 -14.76
C SER A 232 -0.54 -2.75 -15.57
N ARG A 233 -1.70 -2.66 -14.91
CA ARG A 233 -3.05 -2.83 -15.48
C ARG A 233 -3.97 -1.75 -14.92
N PRO A 234 -3.76 -0.49 -15.34
CA PRO A 234 -4.46 0.64 -14.74
C PRO A 234 -5.96 0.59 -15.03
N ALA A 235 -6.76 0.99 -14.05
CA ALA A 235 -8.20 1.06 -14.17
C ALA A 235 -8.67 2.08 -15.23
N SER A 236 -7.85 3.10 -15.53
CA SER A 236 -8.08 4.05 -16.63
C SER A 236 -6.77 4.64 -17.15
N THR A 237 -6.86 5.47 -18.19
CA THR A 237 -5.73 6.29 -18.64
C THR A 237 -5.30 7.33 -17.61
N TRP A 238 -6.16 7.72 -16.66
CA TRP A 238 -5.91 8.79 -15.69
C TRP A 238 -5.40 8.31 -14.34
N PHE A 239 -5.83 7.13 -13.90
CA PHE A 239 -5.49 6.56 -12.60
C PHE A 239 -5.31 5.05 -12.67
N ASP A 240 -4.48 4.53 -11.78
CA ASP A 240 -4.14 3.11 -11.69
C ASP A 240 -5.20 2.35 -10.88
N LEU A 241 -5.63 2.92 -9.76
CA LEU A 241 -6.68 2.39 -8.88
C LEU A 241 -7.45 3.51 -8.15
N GLY A 242 -8.58 3.16 -7.53
CA GLY A 242 -9.36 4.07 -6.66
C GLY A 242 -9.08 3.86 -5.17
N ASN A 243 -9.69 4.65 -4.28
CA ASN A 243 -9.40 4.64 -2.84
C ASN A 243 -10.50 4.03 -1.93
N ASN A 244 -11.41 3.20 -2.48
CA ASN A 244 -12.54 2.62 -1.73
C ASN A 244 -12.40 1.11 -1.51
N GLU A 245 -13.38 0.50 -0.83
CA GLU A 245 -13.43 -0.93 -0.45
C GLU A 245 -13.29 -1.91 -1.63
N ARG A 246 -13.51 -1.47 -2.87
CA ARG A 246 -13.27 -2.29 -4.07
C ARG A 246 -11.78 -2.42 -4.41
N TRP A 247 -10.96 -1.53 -3.85
CA TRP A 247 -9.51 -1.44 -4.02
C TRP A 247 -8.84 -1.55 -2.64
N GLN A 248 -7.87 -0.68 -2.36
CA GLN A 248 -7.20 -0.57 -1.07
C GLN A 248 -7.67 0.69 -0.36
N ALA A 249 -7.84 0.62 0.97
CA ALA A 249 -8.12 1.79 1.76
C ALA A 249 -6.92 2.76 1.70
N TYR A 250 -7.18 4.01 1.30
CA TYR A 250 -6.16 5.05 1.17
C TYR A 250 -6.70 6.37 1.70
N ASN A 251 -6.41 6.65 2.97
CA ASN A 251 -6.97 7.76 3.74
C ASN A 251 -5.94 8.87 4.03
N GLY A 252 -4.95 9.04 3.15
CA GLY A 252 -3.99 10.14 3.27
C GLY A 252 -3.05 10.03 4.48
N VAL A 253 -2.50 11.16 4.89
CA VAL A 253 -1.48 11.30 5.95
C VAL A 253 -2.07 10.99 7.33
N GLU A 254 -3.38 11.13 7.50
CA GLU A 254 -4.11 10.91 8.74
C GLU A 254 -4.04 9.45 9.23
N SER A 255 -3.78 8.52 8.32
CA SER A 255 -3.62 7.09 8.62
C SER A 255 -2.16 6.68 8.80
N GLU A 256 -1.21 7.58 8.54
CA GLU A 256 0.22 7.28 8.67
C GLU A 256 0.67 7.27 10.14
N ALA A 257 1.58 6.34 10.47
CA ALA A 257 2.21 6.27 11.79
C ALA A 257 3.66 5.78 11.69
N ASN A 258 4.47 6.03 12.72
CA ASN A 258 5.87 5.56 12.74
C ASN A 258 6.02 4.05 12.52
N SER A 259 5.07 3.24 13.00
CA SER A 259 5.04 1.80 12.78
C SER A 259 4.77 1.43 11.31
N THR A 260 3.91 2.18 10.62
CA THR A 260 3.66 2.00 9.17
C THR A 260 4.90 2.37 8.36
N TYR A 261 5.61 3.46 8.72
CA TYR A 261 6.88 3.84 8.09
C TYR A 261 7.93 2.74 8.26
N ALA A 262 8.06 2.21 9.48
CA ALA A 262 9.00 1.13 9.78
C ALA A 262 8.65 -0.14 8.99
N ALA A 263 7.39 -0.56 8.96
CA ALA A 263 6.96 -1.75 8.23
C ALA A 263 7.23 -1.66 6.72
N VAL A 264 6.94 -0.51 6.11
CA VAL A 264 7.17 -0.28 4.69
C VAL A 264 8.67 -0.20 4.37
N SER A 265 9.45 0.54 5.16
CA SER A 265 10.90 0.66 4.96
C SER A 265 11.66 -0.66 5.19
N ASP A 266 11.30 -1.43 6.23
CA ASP A 266 11.88 -2.75 6.51
C ASP A 266 11.65 -3.75 5.37
N THR A 267 10.54 -3.56 4.64
CA THR A 267 10.13 -4.43 3.52
C THR A 267 10.30 -3.75 2.16
N SER A 268 11.14 -2.72 2.10
CA SER A 268 11.30 -1.91 0.88
C SER A 268 11.59 -2.80 -0.34
N ALA A 269 10.85 -2.50 -1.42
CA ALA A 269 10.88 -3.23 -2.69
C ALA A 269 10.53 -4.73 -2.62
N GLN A 270 10.13 -5.27 -1.46
CA GLN A 270 9.71 -6.67 -1.37
C GLN A 270 8.28 -6.85 -1.86
N VAL A 271 8.09 -7.87 -2.70
CA VAL A 271 6.81 -8.24 -3.32
C VAL A 271 6.61 -9.75 -3.28
N LEU A 272 5.36 -10.18 -3.41
CA LEU A 272 5.01 -11.57 -3.64
C LEU A 272 5.04 -11.89 -5.13
N THR A 273 5.59 -13.04 -5.47
CA THR A 273 5.61 -13.57 -6.83
C THR A 273 5.10 -15.00 -6.85
N TYR A 274 4.47 -15.40 -7.95
CA TYR A 274 4.11 -16.77 -8.23
C TYR A 274 4.48 -17.07 -9.69
N ASP A 275 5.20 -18.16 -9.92
CA ASP A 275 5.69 -18.53 -11.27
C ASP A 275 6.44 -17.39 -11.99
N GLY A 276 7.26 -16.64 -11.23
CA GLY A 276 8.06 -15.52 -11.74
C GLY A 276 7.27 -14.23 -12.03
N GLN A 277 5.95 -14.22 -11.85
CA GLN A 277 5.09 -13.04 -12.01
C GLN A 277 4.73 -12.45 -10.66
N ILE A 278 4.53 -11.12 -10.59
CA ILE A 278 3.99 -10.49 -9.38
C ILE A 278 2.62 -11.09 -9.08
N LEU A 279 2.40 -11.44 -7.83
CA LEU A 279 1.13 -11.97 -7.36
C LEU A 279 0.21 -10.81 -6.98
N GLU A 280 -1.03 -10.83 -7.48
CA GLU A 280 -2.10 -9.97 -6.96
C GLU A 280 -2.50 -10.47 -5.57
N ALA A 281 -1.90 -9.87 -4.54
CA ALA A 281 -2.04 -10.31 -3.16
C ALA A 281 -3.30 -9.71 -2.52
N LEU A 282 -4.42 -10.43 -2.64
CA LEU A 282 -5.69 -10.06 -2.03
C LEU A 282 -5.64 -10.21 -0.50
N TYR A 283 -6.33 -9.33 0.22
CA TYR A 283 -6.42 -9.39 1.68
C TYR A 283 -7.76 -8.82 2.15
N ALA A 284 -8.21 -9.23 3.34
CA ALA A 284 -9.44 -8.74 3.95
C ALA A 284 -9.33 -8.76 5.49
N SER A 285 -10.24 -8.07 6.18
CA SER A 285 -10.19 -7.97 7.65
C SER A 285 -10.21 -9.36 8.32
N THR A 286 -11.14 -10.23 7.91
CA THR A 286 -11.31 -11.57 8.48
C THR A 286 -11.19 -12.68 7.44
N GLN A 287 -10.89 -13.90 7.90
CA GLN A 287 -10.86 -15.09 7.04
C GLN A 287 -12.22 -15.36 6.38
N ALA A 288 -13.33 -15.13 7.10
CA ALA A 288 -14.67 -15.30 6.55
C ALA A 288 -14.91 -14.42 5.32
N ILE A 289 -14.45 -13.17 5.34
CA ILE A 289 -14.54 -12.26 4.18
C ILE A 289 -13.63 -12.73 3.05
N THR A 290 -12.45 -13.26 3.38
CA THR A 290 -11.55 -13.83 2.36
C THR A 290 -12.18 -15.06 1.68
N ASP A 291 -12.83 -15.92 2.46
CA ASP A 291 -13.54 -17.10 1.98
C ASP A 291 -14.71 -16.72 1.06
N GLU A 292 -15.47 -15.70 1.43
CA GLU A 292 -16.63 -15.21 0.67
C GLU A 292 -16.23 -14.40 -0.57
N ALA A 293 -15.32 -13.43 -0.43
CA ALA A 293 -15.01 -12.47 -1.48
C ALA A 293 -13.94 -12.97 -2.47
N HIS A 294 -13.10 -13.92 -2.05
CA HIS A 294 -11.92 -14.34 -2.80
C HIS A 294 -11.77 -15.86 -2.91
N ASP A 295 -12.85 -16.63 -2.71
CA ASP A 295 -12.83 -18.10 -2.70
C ASP A 295 -11.77 -18.67 -1.73
N GLY A 296 -11.54 -17.98 -0.61
CA GLY A 296 -10.54 -18.33 0.42
C GLY A 296 -9.11 -17.97 0.08
N PHE A 297 -8.89 -17.21 -1.00
CA PHE A 297 -7.56 -16.75 -1.41
C PHE A 297 -7.29 -15.33 -0.92
N GLY A 298 -6.37 -15.21 0.03
CA GLY A 298 -5.91 -13.90 0.50
C GLY A 298 -5.52 -13.93 1.96
N MET A 299 -4.92 -12.83 2.42
CA MET A 299 -4.51 -12.70 3.81
C MET A 299 -5.64 -12.15 4.68
N SER A 300 -5.99 -12.86 5.75
CA SER A 300 -6.79 -12.29 6.83
C SER A 300 -5.92 -11.36 7.69
N GLN A 301 -6.32 -10.10 7.83
CA GLN A 301 -5.58 -9.11 8.61
C GLN A 301 -5.55 -9.47 10.11
N TYR A 302 -6.68 -9.83 10.71
CA TYR A 302 -6.72 -10.29 12.11
C TYR A 302 -5.95 -11.61 12.31
N GLY A 303 -6.02 -12.52 11.34
CA GLY A 303 -5.26 -13.77 11.42
C GLY A 303 -3.75 -13.55 11.28
N ALA A 304 -3.32 -12.58 10.46
CA ALA A 304 -1.92 -12.16 10.39
C ALA A 304 -1.43 -11.59 11.73
N GLU A 305 -2.23 -10.75 12.39
CA GLU A 305 -1.93 -10.24 13.74
C GLU A 305 -1.82 -11.38 14.77
N GLU A 306 -2.74 -12.34 14.74
CA GLU A 306 -2.72 -13.48 15.66
C GLU A 306 -1.48 -14.36 15.45
N LEU A 307 -1.15 -14.71 14.21
CA LEU A 307 0.08 -15.45 13.89
C LEU A 307 1.33 -14.69 14.35
N ALA A 308 1.35 -13.37 14.15
CA ALA A 308 2.45 -12.54 14.59
C ALA A 308 2.62 -12.58 16.13
N ARG A 309 1.52 -12.51 16.89
CA ARG A 309 1.52 -12.67 18.36
C ARG A 309 1.96 -14.05 18.83
N GLN A 310 1.71 -15.07 18.02
CA GLN A 310 2.20 -16.44 18.27
C GLN A 310 3.69 -16.61 17.93
N GLY A 311 4.37 -15.55 17.48
CA GLY A 311 5.81 -15.54 17.21
C GLY A 311 6.18 -15.83 15.76
N HIS A 312 5.20 -15.86 14.84
CA HIS A 312 5.49 -15.97 13.42
C HIS A 312 6.02 -14.64 12.87
N ASN A 313 7.10 -14.68 12.09
CA ASN A 313 7.58 -13.50 11.39
C ASN A 313 6.76 -13.24 10.11
N TYR A 314 6.94 -12.06 9.49
CA TYR A 314 6.17 -11.67 8.30
C TYR A 314 6.32 -12.65 7.12
N GLN A 315 7.47 -13.29 6.97
CA GLN A 315 7.70 -14.25 5.90
C GLN A 315 6.87 -15.52 6.10
N GLN A 316 6.77 -16.00 7.34
CA GLN A 316 5.96 -17.15 7.71
C GLN A 316 4.45 -16.83 7.60
N ILE A 317 4.05 -15.63 7.99
CA ILE A 317 2.67 -15.15 7.83
C ILE A 317 2.28 -15.15 6.35
N LEU A 318 3.12 -14.56 5.49
CA LEU A 318 2.86 -14.53 4.05
C LEU A 318 2.86 -15.94 3.42
N ALA A 319 3.78 -16.81 3.83
CA ALA A 319 3.81 -18.19 3.35
C ALA A 319 2.56 -19.00 3.75
N ASN A 320 1.94 -18.68 4.90
CA ASN A 320 0.69 -19.28 5.33
C ASN A 320 -0.48 -18.89 4.43
N TYR A 321 -0.60 -17.60 4.08
CA TYR A 321 -1.74 -17.08 3.31
C TYR A 321 -1.59 -17.19 1.79
N TYR A 322 -0.36 -17.20 1.28
CA TYR A 322 -0.06 -17.27 -0.15
C TYR A 322 0.80 -18.50 -0.46
N PRO A 323 0.27 -19.72 -0.31
CA PRO A 323 1.05 -20.94 -0.45
C PRO A 323 1.64 -21.07 -1.87
N GLY A 324 2.94 -21.30 -1.95
CA GLY A 324 3.68 -21.38 -3.23
C GLY A 324 4.08 -20.03 -3.81
N ALA A 325 3.69 -18.91 -3.19
CA ALA A 325 4.28 -17.63 -3.51
C ALA A 325 5.71 -17.52 -2.94
N MET A 326 6.54 -16.71 -3.60
CA MET A 326 7.91 -16.41 -3.21
C MET A 326 8.05 -14.92 -2.94
N LEU A 327 8.84 -14.56 -1.93
CA LEU A 327 9.30 -13.21 -1.77
C LEU A 327 10.35 -12.89 -2.84
N ALA A 328 10.12 -11.82 -3.57
CA ALA A 328 11.10 -11.23 -4.48
C ALA A 328 11.36 -9.78 -4.10
N ARG A 329 12.45 -9.21 -4.63
CA ARG A 329 12.75 -7.79 -4.46
C ARG A 329 12.88 -7.12 -5.82
N LEU A 330 12.21 -5.99 -6.00
CA LEU A 330 12.32 -5.17 -7.20
C LEU A 330 13.70 -4.53 -7.26
N ARG A 331 14.28 -4.48 -8.46
CA ARG A 331 15.55 -3.79 -8.71
C ARG A 331 15.29 -2.57 -9.59
N SER A 332 16.04 -1.51 -9.30
CA SER A 332 16.22 -0.32 -10.13
C SER A 332 17.04 -0.61 -11.38
#